data_AF-A0A6J8EL89-F1
#
_entry.id   AF-A0A6J8EL89-F1
#
_cell.length_a   1.000
_cell.length_b   1.000
_cell.length_c   1.000
_cell.angle_alpha   90.00
_cell.angle_beta   90.00
_cell.angle_gamma   90.00
#
_symmetry.space_group_name_H-M   'P 1'
#
loop_
_entity.id
_entity.type
_entity.pdbx_description
1 polymer ?
#
loop_
_entity_poly.entity_id
_entity_poly.type
_entity_poly.pdbx_seq_one_letter_code
_entity_poly.pdbx_strand_id
1 'polypeptide(L)'
;MYLDDGWMCDDFQSCKSASVHLQNDLKHAGFHVKEEKSQWHPVQVLEWLGLTWNLLEGVIDIPVHKLENLKCITLDLSLLLRLGNLHPIISMRFAYGPICQIFTRQLSMLIASKVFWDAKIGLPPEARDELHFWSQIIDSLSPRVISPWFRLPERIIYTDASDHAGAGILLDESSETFHCMWDDFDKAQSSTFRELKAVELLLKTMGSKLEDKFVKLYSDNQNVIRIVQVGSMKSPLQCLAFYIFNTCLLFNIDLSVAWVRRLQNCTADFVSKFFDFDDWGIHQRIFRYFEKLWDPFTCDLFASSNNYKVAKYYSLFWTPGTSGVDAFAHNWALENSWIVPPIHLINRTIRYLFFCRAQGVLVPKWISASFWPSIVDMNGKYLPCIVDYVEYKYPMNFFYTRFR
;
A
#
# COMPACT_ATOMS: atom_id res chain seq x y z
N MET A 1 -11.58 31.30 18.88
CA MET A 1 -10.76 31.45 20.10
C MET A 1 -10.15 30.10 20.41
N TYR A 2 -8.85 30.03 20.64
CA TYR A 2 -8.09 28.85 21.02
C TYR A 2 -7.14 29.24 22.15
N LEU A 3 -7.41 28.72 23.35
CA LEU A 3 -6.73 29.11 24.58
C LEU A 3 -6.73 30.65 24.74
N ASP A 4 -5.58 31.27 24.48
CA ASP A 4 -5.32 32.68 24.73
C ASP A 4 -5.47 33.56 23.47
N ASP A 5 -5.56 32.94 22.28
CA ASP A 5 -5.57 33.63 20.98
C ASP A 5 -6.89 33.42 20.21
N GLY A 6 -7.23 34.33 19.31
CA GLY A 6 -8.42 34.22 18.48
C GLY A 6 -8.23 34.91 17.13
N TRP A 7 -8.97 34.43 16.13
CA TRP A 7 -9.03 35.05 14.81
C TRP A 7 -10.44 34.92 14.26
N MET A 8 -10.76 35.79 13.31
CA MET A 8 -12.01 35.81 12.56
C MET A 8 -11.69 35.91 11.07
N CYS A 9 -12.44 35.21 10.23
CA CYS A 9 -12.26 35.19 8.79
C CYS A 9 -13.59 35.53 8.12
N ASP A 10 -13.60 36.61 7.35
CA ASP A 10 -14.74 37.09 6.55
C ASP A 10 -14.19 38.07 5.48
N ASP A 11 -15.06 38.85 4.83
CA ASP A 11 -14.64 39.96 3.99
C ASP A 11 -13.88 41.05 4.78
N PHE A 12 -13.09 41.85 4.07
CA PHE A 12 -12.21 42.85 4.68
C PHE A 12 -12.96 43.84 5.60
N GLN A 13 -14.16 44.29 5.22
CA GLN A 13 -14.90 45.28 6.00
C GLN A 13 -15.53 44.65 7.24
N SER A 14 -16.05 43.44 7.12
CA SER A 14 -16.55 42.67 8.27
C SER A 14 -15.43 42.38 9.27
N CYS A 15 -14.26 41.93 8.79
CA CYS A 15 -13.08 41.72 9.65
C CYS A 15 -12.60 42.99 10.34
N LYS A 16 -12.56 44.12 9.63
CA LYS A 16 -12.14 45.40 10.21
C LYS A 16 -13.13 45.87 11.29
N SER A 17 -14.43 45.78 11.00
CA SER A 17 -15.50 46.16 11.93
C SER A 17 -15.46 45.32 13.20
N ALA A 18 -15.32 44.00 13.05
CA ALA A 18 -15.25 43.07 14.18
C ALA A 18 -13.98 43.27 15.01
N SER A 19 -12.84 43.56 14.38
CA SER A 19 -11.58 43.86 15.09
C SER A 19 -11.74 45.08 16.02
N VAL A 20 -12.38 46.16 15.53
CA VAL A 20 -12.66 47.35 16.34
C VAL A 20 -13.62 47.03 17.48
N HIS A 21 -14.66 46.23 17.22
CA HIS A 21 -15.61 45.83 18.26
C HIS A 21 -14.94 45.01 19.36
N LEU A 22 -14.14 43.99 18.97
CA LEU A 22 -13.42 43.13 19.89
C LEU A 22 -12.41 43.90 20.75
N GLN A 23 -11.69 44.86 20.17
CA GLN A 23 -10.79 45.73 20.93
C GLN A 23 -11.54 46.54 21.99
N ASN A 24 -12.70 47.10 21.63
CA ASN A 24 -13.53 47.83 22.58
C ASN A 24 -14.06 46.92 23.68
N ASP A 25 -14.54 45.73 23.34
CA ASP A 25 -15.07 44.76 24.32
C ASP A 25 -14.00 44.30 25.30
N LEU A 26 -12.80 43.98 24.82
CA LEU A 26 -11.66 43.59 25.66
C LEU A 26 -11.28 44.72 26.61
N LYS A 27 -11.25 45.97 26.11
CA LYS A 27 -10.96 47.15 26.93
C LYS A 27 -12.03 47.39 27.99
N HIS A 28 -13.32 47.27 27.65
CA HIS A 28 -14.43 47.42 28.60
C HIS A 28 -14.45 46.32 29.65
N ALA A 29 -14.09 45.10 29.28
CA ALA A 29 -13.97 43.97 30.19
C ALA A 29 -12.70 44.03 31.08
N GLY A 30 -11.83 45.02 30.88
CA GLY A 30 -10.63 45.23 31.68
C GLY A 30 -9.45 44.31 31.30
N PHE A 31 -9.49 43.67 30.13
CA PHE A 31 -8.36 42.90 29.63
C PHE A 31 -7.24 43.81 29.10
N HIS A 32 -5.99 43.45 29.41
CA HIS A 32 -4.81 44.07 28.83
C HIS A 32 -4.35 43.30 27.60
N VAL A 33 -4.49 43.92 26.42
CA VAL A 33 -4.02 43.32 25.18
C VAL A 33 -2.59 43.72 24.89
N LYS A 34 -1.79 42.77 24.41
CA LYS A 34 -0.40 43.02 24.05
C LYS A 34 -0.31 43.43 22.58
N GLU A 35 -0.39 44.74 22.34
CA GLU A 35 -0.44 45.36 21.00
C GLU A 35 0.65 44.86 20.05
N GLU A 36 1.88 44.68 20.53
CA GLU A 36 3.01 44.18 19.73
C GLU A 36 2.83 42.76 19.18
N LYS A 37 1.98 41.95 19.84
CA LYS A 37 1.69 40.57 19.42
C LYS A 37 0.36 40.44 18.70
N SER A 38 -0.49 41.45 18.75
CA SER A 38 -1.84 41.40 18.21
C SER A 38 -1.88 41.92 16.78
N GLN A 39 -2.56 41.18 15.90
CA GLN A 39 -2.81 41.63 14.54
C GLN A 39 -4.24 42.13 14.40
N TRP A 40 -4.42 43.45 14.46
CA TRP A 40 -5.73 44.09 14.44
C TRP A 40 -6.23 44.47 13.05
N HIS A 41 -5.33 44.56 12.09
CA HIS A 41 -5.69 44.85 10.71
C HIS A 41 -5.89 43.53 9.97
N PRO A 42 -6.98 43.37 9.21
CA PRO A 42 -7.20 42.15 8.43
C PRO A 42 -6.04 41.93 7.46
N VAL A 43 -5.50 40.71 7.45
CA VAL A 43 -4.42 40.28 6.57
C VAL A 43 -4.75 38.91 5.97
N GLN A 44 -4.20 38.62 4.80
CA GLN A 44 -4.39 37.34 4.10
C GLN A 44 -3.22 36.38 4.33
N VAL A 45 -2.11 36.84 4.91
CA VAL A 45 -0.97 36.02 5.30
C VAL A 45 -0.64 36.33 6.75
N LEU A 46 -0.60 35.30 7.60
CA LEU A 46 -0.29 35.44 9.02
C LEU A 46 0.34 34.17 9.59
N GLU A 47 1.10 34.34 10.68
CA GLU A 47 1.53 33.22 11.51
C GLU A 47 0.54 33.02 12.67
N TRP A 48 -0.03 31.82 12.80
CA TRP A 48 -0.93 31.48 13.90
C TRP A 48 -0.78 30.01 14.32
N LEU A 49 -0.74 29.78 15.64
CA LEU A 49 -0.38 28.48 16.25
C LEU A 49 0.94 27.89 15.72
N GLY A 50 1.87 28.77 15.32
CA GLY A 50 3.18 28.38 14.82
C GLY A 50 3.18 27.84 13.39
N LEU A 51 2.12 28.08 12.62
CA LEU A 51 1.99 27.77 11.20
C LEU A 51 1.82 29.08 10.42
N THR A 52 2.31 29.10 9.18
CA THR A 52 2.05 30.17 8.22
C THR A 52 0.76 29.85 7.48
N TRP A 53 -0.24 30.70 7.65
CA TRP A 53 -1.50 30.64 6.91
C TRP A 53 -1.41 31.62 5.75
N ASN A 54 -1.36 31.10 4.52
CA ASN A 54 -1.37 31.91 3.31
C ASN A 54 -2.72 31.73 2.59
N LEU A 55 -3.65 32.64 2.85
CA LEU A 55 -4.99 32.63 2.26
C LEU A 55 -4.99 33.13 0.81
N LEU A 56 -3.92 33.79 0.35
CA LEU A 56 -3.77 34.20 -1.06
C LEU A 56 -3.53 32.97 -1.95
N GLU A 57 -2.65 32.09 -1.50
CA GLU A 57 -2.31 30.85 -2.20
C GLU A 57 -3.21 29.67 -1.78
N GLY A 58 -3.97 29.84 -0.68
CA GLY A 58 -4.79 28.78 -0.12
C GLY A 58 -3.95 27.64 0.45
N VAL A 59 -2.86 27.95 1.15
CA VAL A 59 -1.94 26.96 1.71
C VAL A 59 -1.61 27.21 3.19
N ILE A 60 -1.26 26.13 3.89
CA ILE A 60 -0.72 26.14 5.25
C ILE A 60 0.70 25.58 5.19
N ASP A 61 1.63 26.29 5.81
CA ASP A 61 3.04 25.92 5.81
C ASP A 61 3.72 26.16 7.17
N ILE A 62 5.00 25.82 7.27
CA ILE A 62 5.84 26.09 8.44
C ILE A 62 6.65 27.38 8.22
N PRO A 63 6.70 28.29 9.21
CA PRO A 63 7.53 29.49 9.12
C PRO A 63 9.01 29.18 8.82
N VAL A 64 9.60 29.94 7.90
CA VAL A 64 10.98 29.71 7.40
C VAL A 64 12.00 29.63 8.54
N HIS A 65 11.90 30.51 9.54
CA HIS A 65 12.78 30.51 10.70
C HIS A 65 12.73 29.20 11.51
N LYS A 66 11.61 28.47 11.52
CA LYS A 66 11.50 27.16 12.16
C LYS A 66 12.18 26.07 11.33
N LEU A 67 12.08 26.15 10.00
CA LEU A 67 12.77 25.23 9.10
C LEU A 67 14.29 25.41 9.19
N GLU A 68 14.79 26.64 9.27
CA GLU A 68 16.21 26.92 9.49
C GLU A 68 16.72 26.35 10.83
N ASN A 69 15.97 26.55 11.91
CA ASN A 69 16.29 25.94 13.21
C ASN A 69 16.32 24.41 13.14
N LEU A 70 15.37 23.81 12.42
CA LEU A 70 15.33 22.37 12.19
C LEU A 70 16.57 21.87 11.44
N LYS A 71 17.01 22.57 10.39
CA LYS A 71 18.24 22.21 9.66
C LYS A 71 19.44 22.20 10.58
N CYS A 72 19.62 23.27 11.38
CA CYS A 72 20.70 23.35 12.36
C CYS A 72 20.69 22.17 13.33
N ILE A 73 19.50 21.79 13.82
CA ILE A 73 19.31 20.66 14.72
C ILE A 73 19.63 19.31 14.03
N THR A 74 19.19 19.11 12.78
CA THR A 74 19.46 17.87 12.03
C THR A 74 20.94 17.68 11.69
N LEU A 75 21.69 18.78 11.57
CA LEU A 75 23.15 18.77 11.37
C LEU A 75 23.92 18.51 12.68
N ASP A 76 23.37 18.92 13.83
CA ASP A 76 23.93 18.65 15.15
C ASP A 76 23.26 17.42 15.81
N LEU A 77 23.72 16.25 15.36
CA LEU A 77 23.38 14.93 15.88
C LEU A 77 23.53 14.81 17.41
N SER A 78 24.53 15.48 17.99
CA SER A 78 24.77 15.49 19.43
C SER A 78 23.68 16.22 20.20
N LEU A 79 23.17 17.33 19.65
CA LEU A 79 22.12 18.13 20.26
C LEU A 79 20.77 17.41 20.22
N LEU A 80 20.43 16.81 19.08
CA LEU A 80 19.18 16.07 18.87
C LEU A 80 19.09 14.85 19.81
N LEU A 81 20.18 14.08 19.88
CA LEU A 81 20.28 12.93 20.78
C LEU A 81 20.36 13.34 22.25
N ARG A 82 20.98 14.48 22.61
CA ARG A 82 20.98 14.96 24.02
C ARG A 82 19.61 15.42 24.46
N LEU A 83 18.99 16.33 23.70
CA LEU A 83 17.73 16.96 24.07
C LEU A 83 16.54 16.00 23.99
N GLY A 84 16.65 14.90 23.22
CA GLY A 84 15.53 13.98 23.00
C GLY A 84 14.32 14.68 22.37
N ASN A 85 14.54 15.80 21.68
CA ASN A 85 13.47 16.71 21.28
C ASN A 85 13.16 16.56 19.79
N LEU A 86 12.24 15.64 19.47
CA LEU A 86 11.66 15.49 18.13
C LEU A 86 10.45 16.39 17.89
N HIS A 87 10.05 17.17 18.91
CA HIS A 87 8.90 18.05 18.83
C HIS A 87 8.95 18.99 17.62
N PRO A 88 10.10 19.59 17.26
CA PRO A 88 10.18 20.43 16.07
C PRO A 88 9.68 19.72 14.80
N ILE A 89 10.10 18.47 14.55
CA ILE A 89 9.67 17.71 13.37
C ILE A 89 8.20 17.29 13.48
N ILE A 90 7.80 16.76 14.64
CA ILE A 90 6.44 16.24 14.84
C ILE A 90 5.40 17.37 14.78
N SER A 91 5.75 18.57 15.22
CA SER A 91 4.88 19.75 15.19
C SER A 91 4.50 20.17 13.76
N MET A 92 5.32 19.83 12.77
CA MET A 92 5.07 20.15 11.37
C MET A 92 3.97 19.29 10.73
N ARG A 93 3.47 18.25 11.41
CA ARG A 93 2.45 17.34 10.90
C ARG A 93 1.22 18.03 10.32
N PHE A 94 0.82 19.19 10.87
CA PHE A 94 -0.35 19.91 10.36
C PHE A 94 -0.13 20.45 8.94
N ALA A 95 1.09 20.89 8.64
CA ALA A 95 1.50 21.32 7.31
C ALA A 95 1.87 20.11 6.44
N TYR A 96 2.81 19.26 6.85
CA TYR A 96 3.38 18.25 5.93
C TYR A 96 2.77 16.84 6.05
N GLY A 97 1.81 16.63 6.96
CA GLY A 97 1.07 15.38 7.06
C GLY A 97 1.82 14.23 7.75
N PRO A 98 1.47 12.97 7.43
CA PRO A 98 2.00 11.76 8.08
C PRO A 98 3.52 11.58 7.99
N ILE A 99 4.17 12.19 6.99
CA ILE A 99 5.62 12.07 6.74
C ILE A 99 6.44 12.40 8.00
N CYS A 100 6.01 13.43 8.75
CA CYS A 100 6.66 13.89 9.98
C CYS A 100 6.74 12.82 11.07
N GLN A 101 5.83 11.85 11.08
CA GLN A 101 5.79 10.80 12.11
C GLN A 101 6.28 9.45 11.59
N ILE A 102 6.04 9.15 10.31
CA ILE A 102 6.50 7.91 9.68
C ILE A 102 8.03 7.94 9.51
N PHE A 103 8.62 9.05 9.08
CA PHE A 103 10.08 9.18 8.84
C PHE A 103 10.87 9.67 10.06
N THR A 104 10.25 9.63 11.25
CA THR A 104 10.89 10.04 12.52
C THR A 104 10.71 8.96 13.58
N ARG A 105 10.29 7.76 13.16
CA ARG A 105 9.82 6.73 14.07
C ARG A 105 11.00 6.00 14.70
N GLN A 106 12.09 5.77 13.96
CA GLN A 106 13.30 5.16 14.50
C GLN A 106 14.00 6.08 15.50
N LEU A 107 14.04 7.38 15.21
CA LEU A 107 14.49 8.38 16.17
C LEU A 107 13.60 8.39 17.43
N SER A 108 12.29 8.25 17.27
CA SER A 108 11.37 8.18 18.41
C SER A 108 11.60 6.93 19.26
N MET A 109 11.81 5.78 18.62
CA MET A 109 12.14 4.51 19.30
C MET A 109 13.49 4.60 20.02
N LEU A 110 14.48 5.23 19.41
CA LEU A 110 15.80 5.45 20.00
C LEU A 110 15.70 6.31 21.26
N ILE A 111 14.95 7.41 21.22
CA ILE A 111 14.74 8.27 22.39
C ILE A 111 13.96 7.53 23.47
N ALA A 112 12.92 6.77 23.11
CA ALA A 112 12.16 5.96 24.06
C ALA A 112 12.99 4.85 24.72
N SER A 113 14.07 4.40 24.08
CA SER A 113 15.00 3.41 24.64
C SER A 113 15.98 3.97 25.68
N LYS A 114 16.01 5.30 25.88
CA LYS A 114 16.85 5.93 26.91
C LYS A 114 16.46 5.47 28.30
N VAL A 115 17.45 5.04 29.07
CA VAL A 115 17.29 4.74 30.50
C VAL A 115 17.14 6.03 31.32
N PHE A 116 17.82 7.11 30.93
CA PHE A 116 17.73 8.44 31.54
C PHE A 116 18.08 9.53 30.51
N TRP A 117 17.72 10.78 30.80
CA TRP A 117 17.78 11.92 29.86
C TRP A 117 19.17 12.11 29.22
N ASP A 118 20.24 12.07 30.03
CA ASP A 118 21.62 12.31 29.58
C ASP A 118 22.36 11.06 29.09
N ALA A 119 21.66 9.93 28.94
CA ALA A 119 22.28 8.70 28.45
C ALA A 119 22.81 8.91 27.03
N LYS A 120 24.11 8.63 26.83
CA LYS A 120 24.70 8.55 25.50
C LYS A 120 24.21 7.27 24.83
N ILE A 121 23.49 7.40 23.72
CA ILE A 121 23.10 6.25 22.89
C ILE A 121 23.86 6.33 21.57
N GLY A 122 24.34 5.18 21.09
CA GLY A 122 24.85 5.05 19.73
C GLY A 122 23.73 5.27 18.71
N LEU A 123 24.04 5.96 17.61
CA LEU A 123 23.08 6.18 16.54
C LEU A 123 23.06 4.94 15.62
N PRO A 124 21.98 4.13 15.61
CA PRO A 124 21.88 3.00 14.70
C PRO A 124 21.74 3.50 13.24
N PRO A 125 22.08 2.66 12.25
CA PRO A 125 21.99 3.02 10.83
C PRO A 125 20.62 3.58 10.44
N GLU A 126 19.55 2.96 10.91
CA GLU A 126 18.17 3.33 10.55
C GLU A 126 17.80 4.74 11.07
N ALA A 127 18.29 5.12 12.25
CA ALA A 127 18.09 6.46 12.78
C ALA A 127 18.96 7.49 12.06
N ARG A 128 20.14 7.08 11.56
CA ARG A 128 20.99 7.92 10.70
C ARG A 128 20.32 8.20 9.37
N ASP A 129 19.68 7.18 8.78
CA ASP A 129 18.95 7.31 7.52
C ASP A 129 17.76 8.28 7.64
N GLU A 130 17.01 8.24 8.76
CA GLU A 130 15.96 9.23 9.04
C GLU A 130 16.52 10.67 9.12
N LEU A 131 17.69 10.86 9.75
CA LEU A 131 18.31 12.20 9.84
C LEU A 131 18.81 12.69 8.49
N HIS A 132 19.42 11.81 7.69
CA HIS A 132 19.82 12.14 6.33
C HIS A 132 18.60 12.49 5.48
N PHE A 133 17.52 11.71 5.58
CA PHE A 133 16.25 12.01 4.93
C PHE A 133 15.76 13.42 5.27
N TRP A 134 15.69 13.78 6.56
CA TRP A 134 15.26 15.12 6.97
C TRP A 134 16.18 16.22 6.45
N SER A 135 17.51 16.02 6.50
CA SER A 135 18.46 17.01 5.99
C SER A 135 18.32 17.28 4.48
N GLN A 136 17.80 16.32 3.72
CA GLN A 136 17.60 16.42 2.28
C GLN A 136 16.23 16.98 1.91
N ILE A 137 15.18 16.56 2.63
CA ILE A 137 13.81 16.85 2.22
C ILE A 137 13.30 18.21 2.69
N ILE A 138 13.85 18.78 3.79
CA ILE A 138 13.29 19.99 4.45
C ILE A 138 13.04 21.14 3.45
N ASP A 139 13.94 21.34 2.47
CA ASP A 139 13.81 22.41 1.46
C ASP A 139 12.86 22.11 0.31
N SER A 140 12.43 20.86 0.19
CA SER A 140 11.55 20.37 -0.88
C SER A 140 10.14 20.02 -0.37
N LEU A 141 9.88 20.19 0.92
CA LEU A 141 8.56 19.96 1.49
C LEU A 141 7.59 20.98 0.89
N SER A 142 6.47 20.45 0.36
CA SER A 142 5.43 21.29 -0.23
C SER A 142 4.45 21.76 0.84
N PRO A 143 4.02 23.03 0.80
CA PRO A 143 2.92 23.51 1.62
C PRO A 143 1.67 22.67 1.42
N ARG A 144 0.85 22.56 2.46
CA ARG A 144 -0.44 21.87 2.34
C ARG A 144 -1.50 22.79 1.82
N VAL A 145 -2.14 22.39 0.73
CA VAL A 145 -3.31 23.06 0.19
C VAL A 145 -4.47 22.99 1.19
N ILE A 146 -5.09 24.15 1.43
CA ILE A 146 -6.35 24.30 2.14
C ILE A 146 -7.45 23.80 1.20
N SER A 147 -7.69 22.49 1.22
CA SER A 147 -8.73 21.86 0.41
C SER A 147 -10.12 22.08 1.04
N PRO A 148 -11.20 22.01 0.24
CA PRO A 148 -12.55 22.02 0.76
C PRO A 148 -12.71 20.91 1.81
N TRP A 149 -13.37 21.23 2.93
CA TRP A 149 -13.63 20.29 4.03
C TRP A 149 -14.27 18.97 3.59
N PHE A 150 -14.93 18.97 2.43
CA PHE A 150 -15.60 17.81 1.85
C PHE A 150 -15.05 17.51 0.46
N ARG A 151 -14.31 16.40 0.35
CA ARG A 151 -13.93 15.77 -0.91
C ARG A 151 -14.58 14.39 -0.97
N LEU A 152 -15.28 14.08 -2.06
CA LEU A 152 -15.81 12.74 -2.25
C LEU A 152 -14.67 11.81 -2.70
N PRO A 153 -14.55 10.61 -2.10
CA PRO A 153 -13.57 9.64 -2.56
C PRO A 153 -13.90 9.17 -3.96
N GLU A 154 -12.89 9.18 -4.82
CA GLU A 154 -12.99 8.67 -6.19
C GLU A 154 -12.95 7.14 -6.21
N ARG A 155 -12.33 6.54 -5.19
CA ARG A 155 -12.27 5.09 -4.99
C ARG A 155 -12.50 4.74 -3.53
N ILE A 156 -13.25 3.67 -3.32
CA ILE A 156 -13.51 3.11 -2.00
C ILE A 156 -12.98 1.69 -1.97
N ILE A 157 -12.20 1.38 -0.94
CA ILE A 157 -11.57 0.08 -0.75
C ILE A 157 -11.98 -0.48 0.61
N TYR A 158 -12.30 -1.76 0.65
CA TYR A 158 -12.47 -2.52 1.88
C TYR A 158 -11.36 -3.56 1.96
N THR A 159 -10.69 -3.64 3.10
CA THR A 159 -9.61 -4.62 3.32
C THR A 159 -9.88 -5.47 4.53
N ASP A 160 -9.44 -6.71 4.48
CA ASP A 160 -9.44 -7.61 5.62
C ASP A 160 -8.30 -8.64 5.50
N ALA A 161 -7.91 -9.24 6.63
CA ALA A 161 -7.01 -10.38 6.63
C ALA A 161 -7.48 -11.46 7.59
N SER A 162 -7.38 -12.71 7.12
CA SER A 162 -7.57 -13.89 7.94
C SER A 162 -6.22 -14.44 8.42
N ASP A 163 -6.26 -15.59 9.09
CA ASP A 163 -5.07 -16.33 9.49
C ASP A 163 -4.28 -16.92 8.30
N HIS A 164 -4.87 -16.98 7.11
CA HIS A 164 -4.29 -17.70 5.96
C HIS A 164 -4.12 -16.83 4.71
N ALA A 165 -4.86 -15.73 4.59
CA ALA A 165 -4.80 -14.84 3.44
C ALA A 165 -5.20 -13.40 3.79
N GLY A 166 -4.84 -12.48 2.91
CA GLY A 166 -5.27 -11.09 2.93
C GLY A 166 -6.07 -10.77 1.69
N ALA A 167 -7.05 -9.89 1.84
CA ALA A 167 -7.93 -9.51 0.77
C ALA A 167 -8.28 -8.04 0.80
N GLY A 168 -8.72 -7.55 -0.35
CA GLY A 168 -9.49 -6.33 -0.39
C GLY A 168 -10.19 -6.14 -1.71
N ILE A 169 -11.19 -5.26 -1.67
CA ILE A 169 -12.15 -5.08 -2.72
C ILE A 169 -12.18 -3.61 -3.07
N LEU A 170 -11.92 -3.31 -4.34
CA LEU A 170 -12.12 -1.99 -4.91
C LEU A 170 -13.58 -1.89 -5.35
N LEU A 171 -14.35 -1.00 -4.72
CA LEU A 171 -15.71 -0.73 -5.15
C LEU A 171 -15.70 0.14 -6.41
N ASP A 172 -15.71 -0.52 -7.55
CA ASP A 172 -15.97 0.05 -8.86
C ASP A 172 -16.98 -0.83 -9.64
N GLU A 173 -17.24 -0.50 -10.91
CA GLU A 173 -18.19 -1.25 -11.76
C GLU A 173 -17.81 -2.74 -11.90
N SER A 174 -16.51 -3.05 -11.85
CA SER A 174 -15.97 -4.41 -11.94
C SER A 174 -15.83 -5.12 -10.58
N SER A 175 -15.93 -4.38 -9.47
CA SER A 175 -15.71 -4.89 -8.11
C SER A 175 -14.42 -5.70 -7.98
N GLU A 176 -13.32 -5.13 -8.45
CA GLU A 176 -12.05 -5.84 -8.53
C GLU A 176 -11.56 -6.31 -7.16
N THR A 177 -11.11 -7.56 -7.12
CA THR A 177 -10.73 -8.23 -5.89
C THR A 177 -9.24 -8.54 -5.88
N PHE A 178 -8.56 -8.02 -4.85
CA PHE A 178 -7.24 -8.42 -4.43
C PHE A 178 -7.34 -9.58 -3.43
N HIS A 179 -6.53 -10.61 -3.60
CA HIS A 179 -6.40 -11.72 -2.65
C HIS A 179 -5.00 -12.30 -2.72
N CYS A 180 -4.38 -12.56 -1.58
CA CYS A 180 -3.05 -13.15 -1.50
C CYS A 180 -2.96 -14.13 -0.32
N MET A 181 -2.50 -15.34 -0.60
CA MET A 181 -2.21 -16.35 0.42
C MET A 181 -0.94 -16.02 1.19
N TRP A 182 -0.97 -16.20 2.50
CA TRP A 182 0.18 -16.01 3.39
C TRP A 182 1.19 -17.13 3.28
N ASP A 183 2.47 -16.76 3.29
CA ASP A 183 3.55 -17.70 3.54
C ASP A 183 3.62 -18.05 5.04
N ASP A 184 4.52 -18.97 5.39
CA ASP A 184 4.65 -19.43 6.78
C ASP A 184 5.14 -18.33 7.73
N PHE A 185 5.88 -17.35 7.22
CA PHE A 185 6.32 -16.19 8.00
C PHE A 185 5.15 -15.29 8.34
N ASP A 186 4.34 -14.91 7.35
CA ASP A 186 3.18 -14.04 7.47
C ASP A 186 2.08 -14.67 8.35
N LYS A 187 1.85 -15.99 8.21
CA LYS A 187 0.94 -16.75 9.09
C LYS A 187 1.35 -16.67 10.56
N ALA A 188 2.65 -16.70 10.84
CA ALA A 188 3.18 -16.64 12.20
C ALA A 188 3.11 -15.23 12.83
N GLN A 189 2.82 -14.19 12.06
CA GLN A 189 2.74 -12.82 12.57
C GLN A 189 1.42 -12.54 13.33
N SER A 190 1.31 -11.34 13.90
CA SER A 190 0.07 -10.89 14.54
C SER A 190 -1.03 -10.54 13.53
N SER A 191 -2.32 -10.57 13.94
CA SER A 191 -3.44 -10.10 13.11
C SER A 191 -3.21 -8.70 12.53
N THR A 192 -2.76 -7.75 13.36
CA THR A 192 -2.48 -6.37 12.91
C THR A 192 -1.37 -6.31 11.86
N PHE A 193 -0.38 -7.21 11.91
CA PHE A 193 0.64 -7.31 10.87
C PHE A 193 0.02 -7.80 9.57
N ARG A 194 -0.74 -8.90 9.61
CA ARG A 194 -1.38 -9.48 8.41
C ARG A 194 -2.33 -8.50 7.73
N GLU A 195 -3.12 -7.77 8.50
CA GLU A 195 -4.03 -6.78 7.94
C GLU A 195 -3.30 -5.55 7.37
N LEU A 196 -2.24 -5.08 8.02
CA LEU A 196 -1.41 -4.01 7.47
C LEU A 196 -0.65 -4.46 6.21
N LYS A 197 -0.22 -5.73 6.17
CA LYS A 197 0.37 -6.37 5.00
C LYS A 197 -0.63 -6.49 3.85
N ALA A 198 -1.89 -6.82 4.14
CA ALA A 198 -2.96 -6.83 3.14
C ALA A 198 -3.15 -5.44 2.52
N VAL A 199 -3.13 -4.35 3.32
CA VAL A 199 -3.17 -2.98 2.81
C VAL A 199 -1.96 -2.67 1.92
N GLU A 200 -0.74 -3.02 2.35
CA GLU A 200 0.48 -2.81 1.57
C GLU A 200 0.43 -3.50 0.20
N LEU A 201 0.14 -4.80 0.19
CA LEU A 201 0.09 -5.59 -1.04
C LEU A 201 -1.06 -5.15 -1.96
N LEU A 202 -2.20 -4.78 -1.39
CA LEU A 202 -3.33 -4.27 -2.19
C LEU A 202 -2.97 -2.98 -2.90
N LEU A 203 -2.43 -1.99 -2.17
CA LEU A 203 -2.06 -0.70 -2.76
C LEU A 203 -0.96 -0.89 -3.80
N LYS A 204 0.00 -1.80 -3.55
CA LYS A 204 1.04 -2.14 -4.52
C LYS A 204 0.47 -2.78 -5.78
N THR A 205 -0.55 -3.62 -5.65
CA THR A 205 -1.19 -4.33 -6.77
C THR A 205 -2.07 -3.40 -7.58
N MET A 206 -2.84 -2.55 -6.90
CA MET A 206 -3.83 -1.66 -7.53
C MET A 206 -3.27 -0.25 -7.81
N GLY A 207 -1.98 -0.01 -7.57
CA GLY A 207 -1.37 1.31 -7.61
C GLY A 207 -1.70 2.11 -8.86
N SER A 208 -1.52 1.53 -10.05
CA SER A 208 -1.85 2.18 -11.33
C SER A 208 -3.34 2.50 -11.51
N LYS A 209 -4.24 1.76 -10.87
CA LYS A 209 -5.68 2.04 -10.89
C LYS A 209 -6.08 3.10 -9.88
N LEU A 210 -5.27 3.29 -8.84
CA LEU A 210 -5.46 4.27 -7.77
C LEU A 210 -4.66 5.56 -8.02
N GLU A 211 -3.83 5.58 -9.07
CA GLU A 211 -2.95 6.70 -9.40
C GLU A 211 -3.71 8.02 -9.53
N ASP A 212 -3.16 9.07 -8.92
CA ASP A 212 -3.71 10.43 -8.85
C ASP A 212 -5.11 10.58 -8.21
N LYS A 213 -5.59 9.58 -7.46
CA LYS A 213 -6.95 9.57 -6.90
C LYS A 213 -6.99 9.81 -5.41
N PHE A 214 -8.10 10.40 -4.96
CA PHE A 214 -8.50 10.36 -3.56
C PHE A 214 -9.15 9.02 -3.21
N VAL A 215 -8.48 8.23 -2.36
CA VAL A 215 -8.86 6.86 -2.01
C VAL A 215 -9.31 6.77 -0.55
N LYS A 216 -10.52 6.28 -0.33
CA LYS A 216 -11.02 5.93 1.01
C LYS A 216 -10.84 4.43 1.27
N LEU A 217 -10.03 4.08 2.24
CA LEU A 217 -9.81 2.69 2.65
C LEU A 217 -10.47 2.41 4.01
N TYR A 218 -11.24 1.33 4.06
CA TYR A 218 -11.90 0.83 5.26
C TYR A 218 -11.26 -0.46 5.75
N SER A 219 -10.98 -0.52 7.05
CA SER A 219 -10.52 -1.71 7.77
C SER A 219 -11.28 -1.80 9.09
N ASP A 220 -11.54 -3.01 9.58
CA ASP A 220 -12.19 -3.23 10.86
C ASP A 220 -11.23 -3.24 12.06
N ASN A 221 -9.95 -2.94 11.83
CA ASN A 221 -8.94 -2.84 12.87
C ASN A 221 -8.40 -1.43 13.05
N GLN A 222 -8.69 -0.86 14.22
CA GLN A 222 -8.27 0.48 14.58
C GLN A 222 -6.75 0.66 14.64
N ASN A 223 -5.98 -0.40 14.92
CA ASN A 223 -4.53 -0.33 14.92
C ASN A 223 -4.00 -0.08 13.50
N VAL A 224 -4.59 -0.71 12.47
CA VAL A 224 -4.22 -0.47 11.07
C VAL A 224 -4.44 0.99 10.71
N ILE A 225 -5.62 1.54 11.04
CA ILE A 225 -5.95 2.96 10.81
C ILE A 225 -4.92 3.88 11.47
N ARG A 226 -4.59 3.61 12.73
CA ARG A 226 -3.61 4.39 13.49
C ARG A 226 -2.22 4.29 12.84
N ILE A 227 -1.76 3.09 12.55
CA ILE A 227 -0.40 2.84 12.04
C ILE A 227 -0.21 3.47 10.65
N VAL A 228 -1.20 3.40 9.75
CA VAL A 228 -1.09 4.07 8.44
C VAL A 228 -0.96 5.59 8.59
N GLN A 229 -1.64 6.19 9.58
CA GLN A 229 -1.62 7.64 9.79
C GLN A 229 -0.36 8.14 10.50
N VAL A 230 0.24 7.34 11.37
CA VAL A 230 1.31 7.81 12.26
C VAL A 230 2.57 6.95 12.28
N GLY A 231 2.54 5.72 11.80
CA GLY A 231 3.59 4.73 11.98
C GLY A 231 3.44 3.91 13.27
N SER A 232 4.42 3.05 13.56
CA SER A 232 4.41 2.11 14.69
C SER A 232 5.73 2.09 15.45
N MET A 233 5.69 1.84 16.75
CA MET A 233 6.90 1.59 17.56
C MET A 233 7.40 0.14 17.46
N LYS A 234 6.69 -0.72 16.72
CA LYS A 234 7.13 -2.09 16.42
C LYS A 234 7.74 -2.10 15.02
N SER A 235 9.04 -2.42 14.95
CA SER A 235 9.81 -2.40 13.68
C SER A 235 9.10 -3.11 12.51
N PRO A 236 8.55 -4.34 12.65
CA PRO A 236 7.85 -4.99 11.54
C PRO A 236 6.63 -4.21 11.01
N LEU A 237 5.87 -3.58 11.91
CA LEU A 237 4.70 -2.77 11.53
C LEU A 237 5.12 -1.42 10.94
N GLN A 238 6.23 -0.86 11.42
CA GLN A 238 6.79 0.38 10.89
C GLN A 238 7.30 0.20 9.46
N CYS A 239 7.94 -0.93 9.16
CA CYS A 239 8.33 -1.26 7.79
C CYS A 239 7.14 -1.30 6.84
N LEU A 240 6.02 -1.92 7.26
CA LEU A 240 4.79 -1.93 6.45
C LEU A 240 4.18 -0.53 6.28
N ALA A 241 4.15 0.28 7.34
CA ALA A 241 3.68 1.66 7.25
C ALA A 241 4.51 2.49 6.26
N PHE A 242 5.83 2.29 6.26
CA PHE A 242 6.74 2.91 5.31
C PHE A 242 6.49 2.46 3.86
N TYR A 243 6.28 1.16 3.62
CA TYR A 243 5.94 0.67 2.28
C TYR A 243 4.59 1.19 1.77
N ILE A 244 3.57 1.25 2.64
CA ILE A 244 2.27 1.84 2.32
C ILE A 244 2.46 3.31 1.93
N PHE A 245 3.17 4.08 2.75
CA PHE A 245 3.39 5.50 2.49
C PHE A 245 4.15 5.74 1.17
N ASN A 246 5.23 5.00 0.92
CA ASN A 246 5.99 5.12 -0.32
C ASN A 246 5.18 4.69 -1.54
N THR A 247 4.31 3.70 -1.41
CA THR A 247 3.41 3.30 -2.50
C THR A 247 2.44 4.44 -2.81
N CYS A 248 1.88 5.09 -1.78
CA CYS A 248 1.03 6.26 -1.99
C CYS A 248 1.79 7.41 -2.65
N LEU A 249 3.05 7.67 -2.25
CA LEU A 249 3.87 8.69 -2.91
C LEU A 249 4.17 8.35 -4.38
N LEU A 250 4.54 7.10 -4.66
CA LEU A 250 4.91 6.65 -6.00
C LEU A 250 3.77 6.83 -7.02
N PHE A 251 2.55 6.52 -6.61
CA PHE A 251 1.35 6.63 -7.45
C PHE A 251 0.53 7.90 -7.17
N ASN A 252 1.07 8.86 -6.39
CA ASN A 252 0.36 10.08 -6.00
C ASN A 252 -1.07 9.83 -5.45
N ILE A 253 -1.22 8.81 -4.60
CA ILE A 253 -2.49 8.43 -3.98
C ILE A 253 -2.74 9.28 -2.74
N ASP A 254 -3.85 10.02 -2.72
CA ASP A 254 -4.36 10.70 -1.53
C ASP A 254 -5.17 9.69 -0.69
N LEU A 255 -4.49 9.01 0.23
CA LEU A 255 -5.07 7.91 1.01
C LEU A 255 -5.71 8.40 2.32
N SER A 256 -7.02 8.17 2.46
CA SER A 256 -7.75 8.33 3.72
C SER A 256 -8.20 6.98 4.28
N VAL A 257 -7.68 6.61 5.45
CA VAL A 257 -8.09 5.40 6.17
C VAL A 257 -9.19 5.68 7.19
N ALA A 258 -10.17 4.79 7.30
CA ALA A 258 -11.21 4.86 8.32
C ALA A 258 -11.57 3.48 8.89
N TRP A 259 -11.89 3.46 10.18
CA TRP A 259 -12.40 2.25 10.81
C TRP A 259 -13.85 1.99 10.40
N VAL A 260 -14.18 0.73 10.17
CA VAL A 260 -15.55 0.27 9.92
C VAL A 260 -15.89 -0.89 10.86
N ARG A 261 -17.17 -1.07 11.20
CA ARG A 261 -17.57 -2.23 12.01
C ARG A 261 -17.38 -3.51 11.20
N ARG A 262 -16.97 -4.61 11.86
CA ARG A 262 -16.81 -5.92 11.21
C ARG A 262 -18.07 -6.38 10.45
N LEU A 263 -19.26 -6.13 11.02
CA LEU A 263 -20.56 -6.43 10.38
C LEU A 263 -20.83 -5.63 9.08
N GLN A 264 -20.06 -4.59 8.83
CA GLN A 264 -20.11 -3.77 7.62
C GLN A 264 -18.92 -4.08 6.67
N ASN A 265 -17.99 -4.95 7.08
CA ASN A 265 -16.83 -5.38 6.29
C ASN A 265 -16.98 -6.83 5.77
N CYS A 266 -18.22 -7.33 5.69
CA CYS A 266 -18.50 -8.76 5.42
C CYS A 266 -17.91 -9.26 4.10
N THR A 267 -17.89 -8.43 3.06
CA THR A 267 -17.39 -8.85 1.75
C THR A 267 -15.88 -9.05 1.78
N ALA A 268 -15.12 -8.11 2.36
CA ALA A 268 -13.67 -8.29 2.52
C ALA A 268 -13.33 -9.45 3.45
N ASP A 269 -14.10 -9.63 4.55
CA ASP A 269 -13.94 -10.78 5.47
C ASP A 269 -14.27 -12.13 4.83
N PHE A 270 -15.22 -12.17 3.91
CA PHE A 270 -15.50 -13.37 3.12
C PHE A 270 -14.34 -13.71 2.18
N VAL A 271 -13.83 -12.71 1.44
CA VAL A 271 -12.72 -12.92 0.49
C VAL A 271 -11.43 -13.26 1.24
N SER A 272 -11.14 -12.63 2.38
CA SER A 272 -9.92 -12.91 3.17
C SER A 272 -9.88 -14.35 3.71
N LYS A 273 -11.04 -14.98 3.87
CA LYS A 273 -11.20 -16.38 4.28
C LYS A 273 -11.25 -17.36 3.11
N PHE A 274 -11.23 -16.87 1.87
CA PHE A 274 -11.13 -17.73 0.71
C PHE A 274 -9.79 -18.48 0.73
N PHE A 275 -9.86 -19.80 0.64
CA PHE A 275 -8.70 -20.68 0.56
C PHE A 275 -8.74 -21.41 -0.78
N ASP A 276 -7.72 -21.17 -1.60
CA ASP A 276 -7.60 -21.83 -2.90
C ASP A 276 -7.01 -23.23 -2.72
N PHE A 277 -7.87 -24.24 -2.60
CA PHE A 277 -7.45 -25.64 -2.52
C PHE A 277 -6.83 -26.15 -3.82
N ASP A 278 -7.03 -25.44 -4.93
CA ASP A 278 -6.51 -25.77 -6.24
C ASP A 278 -5.25 -24.93 -6.60
N ASP A 279 -4.66 -24.18 -5.66
CA ASP A 279 -3.35 -23.50 -5.84
C ASP A 279 -2.18 -24.49 -5.73
N TRP A 280 -2.09 -25.38 -6.71
CA TRP A 280 -0.99 -26.33 -6.84
C TRP A 280 0.01 -25.83 -7.90
N GLY A 281 1.30 -26.11 -7.67
CA GLY A 281 2.38 -25.68 -8.55
C GLY A 281 3.45 -26.74 -8.71
N ILE A 282 4.17 -26.67 -9.82
CA ILE A 282 5.31 -27.56 -10.07
C ILE A 282 6.58 -26.97 -9.44
N HIS A 283 7.41 -27.82 -8.85
CA HIS A 283 8.65 -27.38 -8.20
C HIS A 283 9.61 -26.71 -9.20
N GLN A 284 10.29 -25.64 -8.79
CA GLN A 284 11.14 -24.82 -9.68
C GLN A 284 12.20 -25.61 -10.44
N ARG A 285 12.75 -26.67 -9.83
CA ARG A 285 13.73 -27.55 -10.47
C ARG A 285 13.17 -28.29 -11.69
N ILE A 286 11.91 -28.71 -11.62
CA ILE A 286 11.23 -29.42 -12.72
C ILE A 286 10.87 -28.41 -13.82
N PHE A 287 10.37 -27.22 -13.45
CA PHE A 287 10.15 -26.13 -14.41
C PHE A 287 11.42 -25.81 -15.23
N ARG A 288 12.57 -25.61 -14.55
CA ARG A 288 13.86 -25.34 -15.21
C ARG A 288 14.35 -26.48 -16.11
N TYR A 289 13.94 -27.71 -15.85
CA TYR A 289 14.24 -28.83 -16.73
C TYR A 289 13.48 -28.69 -18.06
N PHE A 290 12.19 -28.38 -17.99
CA PHE A 290 11.36 -28.18 -19.18
C PHE A 290 11.70 -26.92 -19.97
N GLU A 291 12.05 -25.84 -19.29
CA GLU A 291 12.53 -24.61 -19.93
C GLU A 291 13.76 -24.85 -20.83
N LYS A 292 14.64 -25.78 -20.43
CA LYS A 292 15.80 -26.19 -21.23
C LYS A 292 15.44 -27.14 -22.36
N LEU A 293 14.40 -27.96 -22.19
CA LEU A 293 14.00 -28.98 -23.15
C LEU A 293 13.12 -28.39 -24.27
N TRP A 294 12.24 -27.46 -23.93
CA TRP A 294 11.13 -27.01 -24.78
C TRP A 294 11.09 -25.51 -25.04
N ASP A 295 12.26 -24.88 -24.98
CA ASP A 295 12.47 -23.45 -25.10
C ASP A 295 11.91 -22.65 -23.90
N PRO A 296 12.40 -21.42 -23.66
CA PRO A 296 11.91 -20.58 -22.58
C PRO A 296 10.40 -20.31 -22.68
N PHE A 297 9.72 -20.38 -21.54
CA PHE A 297 8.30 -20.01 -21.45
C PHE A 297 8.18 -18.49 -21.34
N THR A 298 7.19 -17.93 -22.03
CA THR A 298 6.94 -16.48 -22.04
C THR A 298 5.82 -16.08 -21.10
N CYS A 299 4.94 -17.03 -20.73
CA CYS A 299 3.80 -16.79 -19.87
C CYS A 299 3.52 -17.97 -18.93
N ASP A 300 3.12 -17.69 -17.69
CA ASP A 300 2.64 -18.67 -16.72
C ASP A 300 1.13 -18.51 -16.50
N LEU A 301 0.35 -19.50 -16.91
CA LEU A 301 -1.10 -19.49 -16.82
C LEU A 301 -1.56 -20.23 -15.57
N PHE A 302 -2.51 -19.63 -14.84
CA PHE A 302 -3.10 -20.15 -13.61
C PHE A 302 -2.13 -20.18 -12.42
N ALA A 303 -1.21 -19.21 -12.38
CA ALA A 303 -0.24 -19.08 -11.29
C ALA A 303 -0.72 -18.13 -10.19
N SER A 304 -0.13 -18.26 -9.01
CA SER A 304 -0.28 -17.34 -7.89
C SER A 304 1.02 -16.57 -7.64
N SER A 305 0.95 -15.52 -6.82
CA SER A 305 2.15 -14.76 -6.40
C SER A 305 3.20 -15.63 -5.69
N ASN A 306 2.80 -16.80 -5.19
CA ASN A 306 3.67 -17.72 -4.47
C ASN A 306 4.29 -18.78 -5.38
N ASN A 307 3.67 -19.08 -6.54
CA ASN A 307 4.04 -20.24 -7.34
C ASN A 307 4.52 -19.91 -8.77
N TYR A 308 4.38 -18.65 -9.22
CA TYR A 308 4.71 -18.25 -10.59
C TYR A 308 6.15 -18.60 -10.99
N LYS A 309 6.34 -18.91 -12.28
CA LYS A 309 7.60 -19.37 -12.86
C LYS A 309 8.27 -18.36 -13.78
N VAL A 310 7.47 -17.48 -14.37
CA VAL A 310 7.95 -16.41 -15.25
C VAL A 310 7.29 -15.08 -14.91
N ALA A 311 7.93 -13.97 -15.29
CA ALA A 311 7.50 -12.63 -14.91
C ALA A 311 6.07 -12.29 -15.37
N LYS A 312 5.67 -12.75 -16.57
CA LYS A 312 4.32 -12.59 -17.08
C LYS A 312 3.47 -13.77 -16.63
N TYR A 313 2.59 -13.57 -15.66
CA TYR A 313 1.70 -14.61 -15.17
C TYR A 313 0.27 -14.12 -14.97
N TYR A 314 -0.70 -15.04 -15.06
CA TYR A 314 -2.12 -14.76 -14.84
C TYR A 314 -2.64 -15.53 -13.64
N SER A 315 -3.31 -14.81 -12.74
CA SER A 315 -3.78 -15.31 -11.44
C SER A 315 -5.29 -15.35 -11.33
N LEU A 316 -5.80 -16.03 -10.30
CA LEU A 316 -7.24 -16.08 -10.02
C LEU A 316 -7.77 -14.71 -9.55
N PHE A 317 -7.01 -14.05 -8.67
CA PHE A 317 -7.29 -12.71 -8.13
C PHE A 317 -6.13 -11.78 -8.41
N TRP A 318 -6.36 -10.47 -8.27
CA TRP A 318 -5.28 -9.50 -8.38
C TRP A 318 -4.26 -9.74 -7.27
N THR A 319 -3.01 -9.98 -7.66
CA THR A 319 -1.85 -10.16 -6.77
C THR A 319 -0.67 -9.31 -7.23
N PRO A 320 0.31 -9.01 -6.37
CA PRO A 320 1.43 -8.17 -6.77
C PRO A 320 2.20 -8.79 -7.94
N GLY A 321 2.32 -8.03 -9.03
CA GLY A 321 3.06 -8.46 -10.23
C GLY A 321 2.27 -9.33 -11.22
N THR A 322 0.99 -9.64 -10.95
CA THR A 322 0.17 -10.35 -11.95
C THR A 322 -0.02 -9.51 -13.20
N SER A 323 -0.01 -10.17 -14.36
CA SER A 323 -0.28 -9.54 -15.66
C SER A 323 -1.78 -9.46 -15.98
N GLY A 324 -2.61 -10.10 -15.17
CA GLY A 324 -4.06 -10.03 -15.28
C GLY A 324 -4.75 -11.14 -14.48
N VAL A 325 -6.05 -10.98 -14.28
CA VAL A 325 -6.91 -12.00 -13.68
C VAL A 325 -7.70 -12.74 -14.74
N ASP A 326 -8.15 -13.96 -14.43
CA ASP A 326 -8.81 -14.86 -15.37
C ASP A 326 -7.95 -15.13 -16.63
N ALA A 327 -7.18 -16.22 -16.58
CA ALA A 327 -6.35 -16.64 -17.72
C ALA A 327 -7.18 -16.81 -19.02
N PHE A 328 -8.47 -17.16 -18.94
CA PHE A 328 -9.34 -17.33 -20.11
C PHE A 328 -9.85 -16.01 -20.72
N ALA A 329 -9.62 -14.87 -20.08
CA ALA A 329 -9.93 -13.56 -20.63
C ALA A 329 -8.87 -13.05 -21.61
N HIS A 330 -7.76 -13.78 -21.78
CA HIS A 330 -6.57 -13.33 -22.50
C HIS A 330 -6.25 -14.21 -23.70
N ASN A 331 -5.78 -13.59 -24.79
CA ASN A 331 -5.35 -14.34 -25.98
C ASN A 331 -3.95 -14.96 -25.77
N TRP A 332 -3.84 -16.28 -25.94
CA TRP A 332 -2.59 -17.03 -25.71
C TRP A 332 -1.78 -17.27 -27.00
N ALA A 333 -2.25 -16.84 -28.17
CA ALA A 333 -1.70 -17.22 -29.47
C ALA A 333 -0.20 -16.89 -29.68
N LEU A 334 0.30 -15.84 -29.03
CA LEU A 334 1.69 -15.37 -29.18
C LEU A 334 2.61 -15.81 -28.05
N GLU A 335 2.12 -16.67 -27.15
CA GLU A 335 2.83 -17.09 -25.95
C GLU A 335 3.32 -18.55 -26.06
N ASN A 336 4.50 -18.83 -25.51
CA ASN A 336 4.91 -20.17 -25.13
C ASN A 336 4.56 -20.37 -23.66
N SER A 337 3.38 -20.94 -23.39
CA SER A 337 2.79 -20.90 -22.05
C SER A 337 3.19 -22.10 -21.18
N TRP A 338 3.55 -21.86 -19.93
CA TRP A 338 3.55 -22.85 -18.86
C TRP A 338 2.14 -22.90 -18.27
N ILE A 339 1.49 -24.08 -18.25
CA ILE A 339 0.05 -24.19 -17.98
C ILE A 339 -0.22 -25.22 -16.87
N VAL A 340 -0.64 -24.72 -15.72
CA VAL A 340 -0.92 -25.53 -14.51
C VAL A 340 -2.33 -25.20 -13.98
N PRO A 341 -3.39 -25.55 -14.72
CA PRO A 341 -4.74 -25.15 -14.32
C PRO A 341 -5.24 -26.00 -13.16
N PRO A 342 -6.18 -25.49 -12.34
CA PRO A 342 -7.03 -26.32 -11.48
C PRO A 342 -7.55 -27.55 -12.22
N ILE A 343 -7.61 -28.69 -11.54
CA ILE A 343 -7.91 -29.99 -12.17
C ILE A 343 -9.24 -29.95 -12.94
N HIS A 344 -10.24 -29.29 -12.35
CA HIS A 344 -11.57 -29.15 -12.93
C HIS A 344 -11.60 -28.25 -14.18
N LEU A 345 -10.57 -27.42 -14.41
CA LEU A 345 -10.43 -26.53 -15.56
C LEU A 345 -9.59 -27.12 -16.71
N ILE A 346 -8.97 -28.28 -16.55
CA ILE A 346 -8.09 -28.88 -17.58
C ILE A 346 -8.81 -29.01 -18.95
N ASN A 347 -10.05 -29.49 -18.98
CA ASN A 347 -10.80 -29.65 -20.24
C ASN A 347 -11.06 -28.29 -20.93
N ARG A 348 -11.48 -27.28 -20.15
CA ARG A 348 -11.67 -25.91 -20.65
C ARG A 348 -10.34 -25.33 -21.17
N THR A 349 -9.25 -25.60 -20.46
CA THR A 349 -7.88 -25.17 -20.81
C THR A 349 -7.44 -25.74 -22.17
N ILE A 350 -7.62 -27.04 -22.39
CA ILE A 350 -7.30 -27.69 -23.68
C ILE A 350 -8.12 -27.08 -24.82
N ARG A 351 -9.44 -26.92 -24.62
CA ARG A 351 -10.32 -26.30 -25.63
C ARG A 351 -9.91 -24.87 -25.97
N TYR A 352 -9.54 -24.10 -24.95
CA TYR A 352 -9.13 -22.71 -25.11
C TYR A 352 -7.75 -22.60 -25.79
N LEU A 353 -6.82 -23.50 -25.47
CA LEU A 353 -5.53 -23.62 -26.16
C LEU A 353 -5.74 -23.84 -27.66
N PHE A 354 -6.66 -24.74 -28.05
CA PHE A 354 -7.02 -24.94 -29.45
C PHE A 354 -7.70 -23.73 -30.09
N PHE A 355 -8.62 -23.08 -29.35
CA PHE A 355 -9.29 -21.87 -29.82
C PHE A 355 -8.30 -20.73 -30.12
N CYS A 356 -7.36 -20.49 -29.22
CA CYS A 356 -6.33 -19.47 -29.36
C CYS A 356 -5.20 -19.87 -30.33
N ARG A 357 -5.11 -21.14 -30.73
CA ARG A 357 -3.96 -21.71 -31.47
C ARG A 357 -2.64 -21.43 -30.74
N ALA A 358 -2.67 -21.63 -29.42
CA ALA A 358 -1.55 -21.29 -28.54
C ALA A 358 -0.56 -22.46 -28.38
N GLN A 359 0.70 -22.12 -28.14
CA GLN A 359 1.75 -23.08 -27.78
C GLN A 359 1.87 -23.16 -26.25
N GLY A 360 2.13 -24.35 -25.72
CA GLY A 360 2.45 -24.43 -24.30
C GLY A 360 2.60 -25.84 -23.77
N VAL A 361 3.01 -25.91 -22.50
CA VAL A 361 3.16 -27.16 -21.76
C VAL A 361 2.05 -27.25 -20.73
N LEU A 362 1.19 -28.24 -20.92
CA LEU A 362 0.14 -28.62 -19.98
C LEU A 362 0.60 -29.83 -19.19
N VAL A 363 0.29 -29.87 -17.89
CA VAL A 363 0.63 -31.00 -17.02
C VAL A 363 -0.59 -31.89 -16.77
N PRO A 364 -0.86 -32.93 -17.59
CA PRO A 364 -1.59 -34.07 -17.02
C PRO A 364 -1.36 -35.46 -17.68
N LYS A 365 -1.02 -36.50 -16.89
CA LYS A 365 -1.34 -37.91 -17.24
C LYS A 365 -2.22 -38.53 -16.18
N TRP A 366 -3.50 -38.34 -16.37
CA TRP A 366 -4.55 -39.08 -15.69
C TRP A 366 -5.44 -39.73 -16.73
N ILE A 367 -5.13 -40.97 -17.07
CA ILE A 367 -5.86 -41.75 -18.08
C ILE A 367 -7.34 -41.87 -17.70
N SER A 368 -7.64 -41.95 -16.40
CA SER A 368 -9.00 -42.02 -15.87
C SER A 368 -9.74 -40.67 -15.81
N ALA A 369 -9.08 -39.56 -16.14
CA ALA A 369 -9.70 -38.24 -16.05
C ALA A 369 -10.57 -37.93 -17.27
N SER A 370 -11.65 -37.17 -17.05
CA SER A 370 -12.64 -36.85 -18.09
C SER A 370 -12.09 -36.04 -19.27
N PHE A 371 -10.96 -35.35 -19.09
CA PHE A 371 -10.30 -34.62 -20.19
C PHE A 371 -9.40 -35.52 -21.05
N TRP A 372 -9.05 -36.73 -20.61
CA TRP A 372 -8.10 -37.60 -21.33
C TRP A 372 -8.49 -37.84 -22.80
N PRO A 373 -9.77 -38.10 -23.14
CA PRO A 373 -10.19 -38.24 -24.54
C PRO A 373 -10.06 -36.95 -25.38
N SER A 374 -9.75 -35.80 -24.77
CA SER A 374 -9.54 -34.54 -25.49
C SER A 374 -8.10 -34.39 -26.01
N ILE A 375 -7.18 -35.27 -25.62
CA ILE A 375 -5.77 -35.24 -26.00
C ILE A 375 -5.29 -36.51 -26.72
N VAL A 376 -6.15 -37.54 -26.81
CA VAL A 376 -5.87 -38.79 -27.53
C VAL A 376 -6.99 -39.14 -28.51
N ASP A 377 -6.65 -39.87 -29.56
CA ASP A 377 -7.60 -40.42 -30.52
C ASP A 377 -8.31 -41.69 -29.98
N MET A 378 -9.21 -42.26 -30.78
CA MET A 378 -9.94 -43.49 -30.46
C MET A 378 -9.04 -44.72 -30.24
N ASN A 379 -7.78 -44.67 -30.70
CA ASN A 379 -6.79 -45.73 -30.53
C ASN A 379 -5.82 -45.46 -29.36
N GLY A 380 -6.05 -44.38 -28.59
CA GLY A 380 -5.19 -43.97 -27.48
C GLY A 380 -3.88 -43.32 -27.90
N LYS A 381 -3.72 -42.92 -29.18
CA LYS A 381 -2.57 -42.14 -29.65
C LYS A 381 -2.79 -40.65 -29.41
N TYR A 382 -1.75 -39.91 -29.05
CA TYR A 382 -1.85 -38.47 -28.89
C TYR A 382 -2.28 -37.77 -30.18
N LEU A 383 -3.11 -36.73 -30.03
CA LEU A 383 -3.52 -35.89 -31.16
C LEU A 383 -2.28 -35.22 -31.80
N PRO A 384 -2.29 -34.92 -33.12
CA PRO A 384 -1.14 -34.35 -33.83
C PRO A 384 -0.63 -33.02 -33.28
N CYS A 385 -1.47 -32.29 -32.55
CA CYS A 385 -1.10 -31.04 -31.86
C CYS A 385 -0.15 -31.25 -30.68
N ILE A 386 -0.02 -32.47 -30.18
CA ILE A 386 0.93 -32.83 -29.12
C ILE A 386 2.23 -33.28 -29.81
N VAL A 387 3.22 -32.41 -29.79
CA VAL A 387 4.47 -32.59 -30.53
C VAL A 387 5.56 -33.29 -29.72
N ASP A 388 5.46 -33.27 -28.40
CA ASP A 388 6.39 -33.95 -27.50
C ASP A 388 5.75 -34.21 -26.13
N TYR A 389 6.29 -35.17 -25.39
CA TYR A 389 5.87 -35.46 -24.03
C TYR A 389 6.99 -36.07 -23.19
N VAL A 390 6.97 -35.80 -21.87
CA VAL A 390 7.84 -36.46 -20.89
C VAL A 390 6.98 -37.13 -19.84
N GLU A 391 7.25 -38.41 -19.58
CA GLU A 391 6.57 -39.22 -18.58
C GLU A 391 7.52 -39.58 -17.43
N TYR A 392 7.17 -39.18 -16.21
CA TYR A 392 7.85 -39.63 -15.00
C TYR A 392 7.06 -40.77 -14.35
N LYS A 393 7.71 -41.92 -14.16
CA LYS A 393 7.17 -43.03 -13.38
C LYS A 393 7.72 -42.94 -11.96
N TYR A 394 6.81 -42.85 -10.97
CA TYR A 394 7.04 -42.87 -9.51
C TYR A 394 7.42 -41.55 -8.81
N PRO A 395 6.89 -41.23 -7.60
CA PRO A 395 5.79 -41.88 -6.85
C PRO A 395 4.39 -41.37 -7.26
N MET A 396 4.31 -40.36 -8.12
CA MET A 396 3.11 -39.92 -8.82
C MET A 396 3.42 -39.84 -10.32
N ASN A 397 2.52 -40.35 -11.17
CA ASN A 397 2.70 -40.30 -12.62
C ASN A 397 2.50 -38.86 -13.11
N PHE A 398 3.58 -38.07 -13.13
CA PHE A 398 3.55 -36.75 -13.75
C PHE A 398 3.86 -36.85 -15.23
N PHE A 399 3.14 -36.08 -16.02
CA PHE A 399 3.26 -36.08 -17.47
C PHE A 399 3.03 -34.68 -17.98
N TYR A 400 3.90 -34.32 -18.91
CA TYR A 400 3.97 -32.99 -19.47
C TYR A 400 3.81 -33.14 -20.97
N THR A 401 2.81 -32.48 -21.54
CA THR A 401 2.56 -32.45 -22.99
C THR A 401 2.94 -31.11 -23.54
N ARG A 402 3.75 -31.10 -24.61
CA ARG A 402 4.02 -29.90 -25.40
C ARG A 402 2.99 -29.82 -26.53
N PHE A 403 2.18 -28.77 -26.51
CA PHE A 403 1.33 -28.37 -27.62
C PHE A 403 2.08 -27.41 -28.53
N ARG A 404 1.87 -27.50 -29.84
CA ARG A 404 2.40 -26.57 -30.84
C ARG A 404 1.35 -26.16 -31.85
#